data_AF-A0A816ZAE3-F1
#
_entry.id   AF-A0A816ZAE3-F1
#
_cell.length_a   1.000
_cell.length_b   1.000
_cell.length_c   1.000
_cell.angle_alpha   90.00
_cell.angle_beta   90.00
_cell.angle_gamma   90.00
#
_symmetry.space_group_name_H-M   'P 1'
#
loop_
_entity.id
_entity.type
_entity.pdbx_description
1 polymer ?
#
loop_
_entity_poly.entity_id
_entity_poly.type
_entity_poly.pdbx_seq_one_letter_code
_entity_poly.pdbx_strand_id
1 'polypeptide(L)'
;NIGDQRLANCFEFNHHTNLDDLTLPYSQFERECSADYSFNTSISSASSITPTNSGMSSNYTYEFNELVLDLFKFLVSAHLIHAFLGINSRFDALVLNHFQTHGLDFRTISNNDFDTICQRHLMSTINRIFALRLSDQDDTSEQITRFYAYDFTPCNLAHLRSLSFFHNHSESNIHKLLLNLHDLSQLTHLTFEQCSISRDRSYFLMFVNNI
;
A
#
# COMPACT_ATOMS: atom_id res chain seq x y z
N ASN A 1 37.56 -10.10 30.00
CA ASN A 1 37.40 -8.87 30.79
C ASN A 1 37.49 -7.71 29.81
N ILE A 2 36.43 -6.89 29.73
CA ILE A 2 36.07 -5.92 28.67
C ILE A 2 35.57 -6.64 27.38
N GLY A 3 34.30 -6.63 26.96
CA GLY A 3 33.08 -5.99 27.45
C GLY A 3 31.92 -6.32 26.48
N ASP A 4 31.10 -7.32 26.86
CA ASP A 4 29.91 -7.83 26.16
C ASP A 4 28.66 -6.97 26.41
N GLN A 5 28.53 -5.79 25.77
CA GLN A 5 27.38 -4.91 26.05
C GLN A 5 26.85 -4.08 24.86
N ARG A 6 26.84 -4.61 23.62
CA ARG A 6 26.20 -3.89 22.49
C ARG A 6 25.43 -4.79 21.52
N LEU A 7 24.42 -5.52 22.01
CA LEU A 7 23.37 -6.11 21.15
C LEU A 7 22.00 -6.11 21.86
N ALA A 8 21.64 -4.97 22.44
CA ALA A 8 20.26 -4.67 22.82
C ALA A 8 19.92 -3.30 22.23
N ASN A 9 19.37 -3.31 21.01
CA ASN A 9 18.60 -2.22 20.41
C ASN A 9 17.79 -2.85 19.25
N CYS A 10 16.84 -3.71 19.61
CA CYS A 10 15.67 -3.92 18.76
C CYS A 10 14.84 -2.65 18.93
N PHE A 11 14.73 -1.83 17.88
CA PHE A 11 13.86 -0.68 17.88
C PHE A 11 12.40 -1.16 17.89
N GLU A 12 11.73 -0.95 19.03
CA GLU A 12 10.27 -0.85 19.08
C GLU A 12 9.84 0.27 18.12
N PHE A 13 9.13 -0.07 17.05
CA PHE A 13 8.44 0.91 16.23
C PHE A 13 7.17 1.35 16.97
N ASN A 14 7.27 2.49 17.67
CA ASN A 14 6.14 3.18 18.26
C ASN A 14 5.16 3.65 17.17
N HIS A 15 3.89 3.30 17.33
CA HIS A 15 2.74 3.74 16.52
C HIS A 15 2.35 5.21 16.81
N HIS A 16 3.28 6.14 16.62
CA HIS A 16 3.00 7.58 16.72
C HIS A 16 3.63 8.34 15.57
N THR A 17 3.05 8.24 14.38
CA THR A 17 3.18 9.28 13.36
C THR A 17 2.26 10.45 13.74
N ASN A 18 2.86 11.64 13.82
CA ASN A 18 2.23 12.87 14.25
C ASN A 18 1.23 13.36 13.20
N LEU A 19 0.04 13.79 13.64
CA LEU A 19 -1.12 14.11 12.79
C LEU A 19 -0.95 15.31 11.84
N ASP A 20 0.09 16.11 12.02
CA ASP A 20 0.26 17.39 11.31
C ASP A 20 0.77 17.23 9.85
N ASP A 21 1.32 16.07 9.48
CA ASP A 21 1.87 15.83 8.13
C ASP A 21 0.79 15.54 7.05
N LEU A 22 -0.47 15.37 7.45
CA LEU A 22 -1.62 15.19 6.56
C LEU A 22 -2.30 16.52 6.14
N THR A 23 -1.80 17.66 6.61
CA THR A 23 -2.37 18.98 6.29
C THR A 23 -2.13 19.41 4.83
N LEU A 24 -1.05 18.94 4.20
CA LEU A 24 -0.76 19.20 2.79
C LEU A 24 -1.79 18.59 1.82
N PRO A 25 -2.16 17.29 1.92
CA PRO A 25 -3.20 16.71 1.05
C PRO A 25 -4.59 17.31 1.27
N TYR A 26 -4.90 17.80 2.47
CA TYR A 26 -6.18 18.44 2.82
C TYR A 26 -6.45 19.72 2.00
N SER A 27 -5.46 20.62 1.92
CA SER A 27 -5.61 21.91 1.21
C SER A 27 -5.66 21.79 -0.33
N GLN A 28 -5.19 20.67 -0.86
CA GLN A 28 -5.21 20.36 -2.30
C GLN A 28 -6.53 19.72 -2.70
N PHE A 29 -7.06 18.86 -1.83
CA PHE A 29 -8.39 18.26 -1.96
C PHE A 29 -9.52 19.30 -1.88
N GLU A 30 -9.51 20.25 -0.94
CA GLU A 30 -10.54 21.31 -0.86
C GLU A 30 -10.57 22.21 -2.12
N ARG A 31 -9.41 22.47 -2.72
CA ARG A 31 -9.27 23.26 -3.96
C ARG A 31 -9.84 22.53 -5.18
N GLU A 32 -9.57 21.24 -5.31
CA GLU A 32 -10.05 20.43 -6.44
C GLU A 32 -11.55 20.12 -6.32
N CYS A 33 -12.07 19.90 -5.11
CA CYS A 33 -13.52 19.71 -4.89
C CYS A 33 -14.35 20.94 -5.23
N SER A 34 -13.80 22.14 -5.03
CA SER A 34 -14.52 23.39 -5.31
C SER A 34 -14.55 23.73 -6.81
N ALA A 35 -13.66 23.15 -7.62
CA ALA A 35 -13.52 23.47 -9.04
C ALA A 35 -14.46 22.64 -9.94
N ASP A 36 -14.82 21.41 -9.55
CA ASP A 36 -15.58 20.48 -10.41
C ASP A 36 -17.11 20.48 -10.19
N TYR A 37 -17.65 21.39 -9.37
CA TYR A 37 -19.10 21.47 -9.10
C TYR A 37 -19.95 22.02 -10.27
N SER A 38 -19.37 22.20 -11.45
CA SER A 38 -20.07 22.57 -12.68
C SER A 38 -19.96 21.50 -13.76
N PHE A 39 -20.61 20.33 -13.59
CA PHE A 39 -21.37 19.59 -14.62
C PHE A 39 -21.55 18.10 -14.25
N ASN A 40 -22.79 17.72 -13.91
CA ASN A 40 -23.53 16.64 -14.61
C ASN A 40 -24.95 16.54 -14.04
N THR A 41 -25.81 17.47 -14.44
CA THR A 41 -27.27 17.29 -14.43
C THR A 41 -27.76 17.39 -15.87
N SER A 42 -27.46 16.35 -16.64
CA SER A 42 -28.00 16.17 -18.00
C SER A 42 -28.70 14.83 -18.07
N ILE A 43 -29.83 14.72 -17.38
CA ILE A 43 -30.88 13.74 -17.71
C ILE A 43 -32.02 14.54 -18.32
N SER A 44 -32.21 14.38 -19.62
CA SER A 44 -33.25 15.04 -20.38
C SER A 44 -34.63 14.41 -20.11
N SER A 45 -35.56 15.28 -19.73
CA SER A 45 -37.01 15.28 -20.01
C SER A 45 -37.90 14.12 -19.53
N ALA A 46 -38.61 14.37 -18.43
CA ALA A 46 -40.07 14.19 -18.36
C ALA A 46 -40.70 15.06 -17.25
N SER A 47 -41.69 15.86 -17.66
CA SER A 47 -42.76 16.50 -16.86
C SER A 47 -42.41 17.45 -15.70
N SER A 48 -42.59 18.72 -16.02
CA SER A 48 -42.99 19.86 -15.18
C SER A 48 -43.72 19.53 -13.86
N ILE A 49 -43.07 19.77 -12.73
CA ILE A 49 -43.70 20.28 -11.49
C ILE A 49 -42.65 21.16 -10.78
N THR A 50 -42.88 22.47 -10.70
CA THR A 50 -42.27 23.33 -9.69
C THR A 50 -42.95 23.06 -8.35
N PRO A 51 -42.18 22.98 -7.26
CA PRO A 51 -42.27 24.07 -6.31
C PRO A 51 -40.92 24.54 -5.80
N THR A 52 -40.83 25.85 -5.66
CA THR A 52 -39.95 26.60 -4.78
C THR A 52 -39.73 25.91 -3.44
N ASN A 53 -38.48 25.55 -3.13
CA ASN A 53 -37.96 25.62 -1.77
C ASN A 53 -36.45 25.87 -1.80
N SER A 54 -36.12 27.14 -1.61
CA SER A 54 -34.80 27.64 -1.26
C SER A 54 -34.43 27.19 0.16
N GLY A 55 -33.27 26.57 0.30
CA GLY A 55 -32.54 26.55 1.56
C GLY A 55 -32.52 25.24 2.32
N MET A 56 -31.83 24.22 1.80
CA MET A 56 -31.13 23.18 2.57
C MET A 56 -30.37 22.28 1.59
N SER A 57 -29.14 22.63 1.18
CA SER A 57 -28.34 21.69 0.39
C SER A 57 -26.83 22.02 0.31
N SER A 58 -26.19 22.37 1.43
CA SER A 58 -24.71 22.54 1.43
C SER A 58 -23.98 21.92 2.61
N ASN A 59 -24.66 21.45 3.66
CA ASN A 59 -23.97 20.97 4.87
C ASN A 59 -23.73 19.46 4.92
N TYR A 60 -24.48 18.65 4.15
CA TYR A 60 -24.35 17.18 4.17
C TYR A 60 -23.17 16.65 3.35
N THR A 61 -22.64 17.43 2.41
CA THR A 61 -21.55 16.99 1.51
C THR A 61 -20.18 17.06 2.15
N TYR A 62 -19.97 17.96 3.12
CA TYR A 62 -18.73 18.02 3.90
C TYR A 62 -18.58 16.79 4.80
N GLU A 63 -19.67 16.31 5.40
CA GLU A 63 -19.64 15.18 6.33
C GLU A 63 -19.25 13.85 5.64
N PHE A 64 -19.64 13.64 4.39
CA PHE A 64 -19.32 12.40 3.68
C PHE A 64 -17.84 12.29 3.32
N ASN A 65 -17.21 13.37 2.84
CA ASN A 65 -15.78 13.32 2.48
C ASN A 65 -14.91 13.10 3.71
N GLU A 66 -15.19 13.79 4.82
CA GLU A 66 -14.50 13.58 6.10
C GLU A 66 -14.68 12.15 6.60
N LEU A 67 -15.90 11.61 6.54
CA LEU A 67 -16.17 10.23 6.93
C LEU A 67 -15.36 9.22 6.10
N VAL A 68 -15.26 9.43 4.78
CA VAL A 68 -14.47 8.53 3.92
C VAL A 68 -12.98 8.62 4.24
N LEU A 69 -12.44 9.82 4.48
CA LEU A 69 -11.05 9.99 4.90
C LEU A 69 -10.79 9.37 6.29
N ASP A 70 -11.77 9.44 7.19
CA ASP A 70 -11.69 8.74 8.47
C ASP A 70 -11.67 7.23 8.29
N LEU A 71 -12.46 6.67 7.37
CA LEU A 71 -12.40 5.23 7.06
C LEU A 71 -11.01 4.78 6.58
N PHE A 72 -10.29 5.63 5.84
CA PHE A 72 -8.91 5.31 5.39
C PHE A 72 -7.94 5.13 6.56
N LYS A 73 -8.23 5.69 7.73
CA LYS A 73 -7.39 5.53 8.94
C LYS A 73 -7.57 4.15 9.59
N PHE A 74 -8.71 3.49 9.34
CA PHE A 74 -9.06 2.22 9.98
C PHE A 74 -8.92 1.01 9.05
N LEU A 75 -8.84 1.24 7.74
CA LEU A 75 -8.76 0.17 6.75
C LEU A 75 -7.31 -0.14 6.39
N VAL A 76 -7.02 -1.44 6.30
CA VAL A 76 -5.73 -1.93 5.78
C VAL A 76 -5.67 -1.70 4.26
N SER A 77 -4.47 -1.54 3.74
CA SER A 77 -4.22 -1.16 2.34
C SER A 77 -4.99 -2.02 1.32
N ALA A 78 -5.04 -3.33 1.51
CA ALA A 78 -5.78 -4.21 0.62
C ALA A 78 -7.30 -3.99 0.63
N HIS A 79 -7.88 -3.69 1.80
CA HIS A 79 -9.30 -3.33 1.90
C HIS A 79 -9.58 -2.02 1.16
N LEU A 80 -8.65 -1.05 1.22
CA LEU A 80 -8.77 0.19 0.46
C LEU A 80 -8.74 -0.04 -1.05
N ILE A 81 -7.86 -0.92 -1.53
CA ILE A 81 -7.84 -1.31 -2.94
C ILE A 81 -9.20 -1.87 -3.34
N HIS A 82 -9.67 -2.89 -2.61
CA HIS A 82 -10.91 -3.58 -2.96
C HIS A 82 -12.13 -2.66 -2.89
N ALA A 83 -12.18 -1.77 -1.89
CA ALA A 83 -13.35 -0.93 -1.65
C ALA A 83 -13.41 0.29 -2.57
N PHE A 84 -12.27 0.88 -2.95
CA PHE A 84 -12.25 2.22 -3.55
C PHE A 84 -11.57 2.30 -4.92
N LEU A 85 -10.67 1.36 -5.25
CA LEU A 85 -9.91 1.46 -6.50
C LEU A 85 -10.76 1.05 -7.70
N GLY A 86 -10.72 1.85 -8.76
CA GLY A 86 -11.53 1.71 -9.97
C GLY A 86 -12.93 2.30 -9.86
N ILE A 87 -13.33 2.88 -8.72
CA ILE A 87 -14.62 3.58 -8.60
C ILE A 87 -14.62 4.85 -9.44
N ASN A 88 -13.61 5.70 -9.23
CA ASN A 88 -13.33 6.87 -10.06
C ASN A 88 -11.90 7.34 -9.81
N SER A 89 -11.39 8.17 -10.72
CA SER A 89 -10.01 8.67 -10.69
C SER A 89 -9.64 9.40 -9.39
N ARG A 90 -10.61 10.01 -8.70
CA ARG A 90 -10.38 10.72 -7.43
C ARG A 90 -10.16 9.73 -6.28
N PHE A 91 -10.96 8.67 -6.19
CA PHE A 91 -10.69 7.59 -5.22
C PHE A 91 -9.38 6.86 -5.54
N ASP A 92 -9.08 6.66 -6.82
CA ASP A 92 -7.81 6.05 -7.22
C ASP A 92 -6.61 6.89 -6.74
N ALA A 93 -6.69 8.21 -6.90
CA ALA A 93 -5.67 9.13 -6.40
C ALA A 93 -5.55 9.08 -4.87
N LEU A 94 -6.67 9.00 -4.14
CA LEU A 94 -6.66 8.90 -2.68
C LEU A 94 -6.01 7.60 -2.20
N VAL A 95 -6.40 6.46 -2.79
CA VAL A 95 -5.82 5.14 -2.49
C VAL A 95 -4.31 5.14 -2.78
N LEU A 96 -3.90 5.71 -3.90
CA LEU A 96 -2.49 5.84 -4.28
C LEU A 96 -1.70 6.72 -3.31
N ASN A 97 -2.22 7.89 -2.92
CA ASN A 97 -1.58 8.75 -1.92
C ASN A 97 -1.48 8.06 -0.56
N HIS A 98 -2.47 7.27 -0.18
CA HIS A 98 -2.41 6.46 1.03
C HIS A 98 -1.25 5.44 0.96
N PHE A 99 -1.03 4.80 -0.19
CA PHE A 99 0.10 3.88 -0.39
C PHE A 99 1.45 4.54 -0.56
N GLN A 100 1.53 5.88 -0.60
CA GLN A 100 2.78 6.63 -0.48
C GLN A 100 3.16 6.90 0.98
N THR A 101 2.23 6.71 1.91
CA THR A 101 2.44 6.99 3.35
C THR A 101 2.36 5.74 4.24
N HIS A 102 1.55 4.74 3.91
CA HIS A 102 1.27 3.58 4.80
C HIS A 102 1.80 2.22 4.29
N GLY A 103 2.21 2.14 3.02
CA GLY A 103 2.70 0.91 2.41
C GLY A 103 1.58 -0.07 2.09
N LEU A 104 1.93 -1.15 1.40
CA LEU A 104 1.03 -2.22 1.04
C LEU A 104 1.29 -3.45 1.92
N ASP A 105 0.31 -3.81 2.74
CA ASP A 105 0.38 -4.97 3.64
C ASP A 105 -0.57 -6.07 3.17
N PHE A 106 0.01 -7.20 2.76
CA PHE A 106 -0.73 -8.37 2.28
C PHE A 106 -0.75 -9.53 3.27
N ARG A 107 -0.24 -9.35 4.49
CA ARG A 107 -0.10 -10.44 5.45
C ARG A 107 -1.43 -11.07 5.89
N THR A 108 -2.52 -10.32 5.81
CA THR A 108 -3.84 -10.75 6.32
C THR A 108 -4.88 -10.97 5.23
N ILE A 109 -4.48 -10.98 3.96
CA ILE A 109 -5.43 -11.01 2.85
C ILE A 109 -5.50 -12.41 2.25
N SER A 110 -6.68 -12.83 1.81
CA SER A 110 -6.81 -14.15 1.19
C SER A 110 -6.02 -14.23 -0.12
N ASN A 111 -5.57 -15.41 -0.51
CA ASN A 111 -4.90 -15.62 -1.79
C ASN A 111 -5.77 -15.20 -3.00
N ASN A 112 -7.09 -15.36 -2.92
CA ASN A 112 -8.00 -14.93 -3.98
C ASN A 112 -8.08 -13.41 -4.11
N ASP A 113 -8.11 -12.70 -2.98
CA ASP A 113 -8.09 -11.24 -2.98
C ASP A 113 -6.72 -10.72 -3.42
N PHE A 114 -5.64 -11.37 -2.98
CA PHE A 114 -4.29 -11.09 -3.44
C PHE A 114 -4.18 -11.21 -4.96
N ASP A 115 -4.63 -12.33 -5.53
CA ASP A 115 -4.61 -12.56 -6.97
C ASP A 115 -5.44 -11.50 -7.72
N THR A 116 -6.62 -11.16 -7.19
CA THR A 116 -7.48 -10.11 -7.76
C THR A 116 -6.80 -8.75 -7.74
N ILE A 117 -6.17 -8.38 -6.62
CA ILE A 117 -5.45 -7.12 -6.46
C ILE A 117 -4.24 -7.07 -7.39
N CYS A 118 -3.43 -8.12 -7.43
CA CYS A 118 -2.25 -8.20 -8.29
C CYS A 118 -2.62 -8.03 -9.78
N GLN A 119 -3.64 -8.75 -10.25
CA GLN A 119 -4.03 -8.76 -11.66
C GLN A 119 -4.70 -7.46 -12.10
N ARG A 120 -5.60 -6.91 -11.28
CA ARG A 120 -6.46 -5.78 -11.71
C ARG A 120 -5.88 -4.42 -11.39
N HIS A 121 -5.09 -4.33 -10.34
CA HIS A 121 -4.82 -3.06 -9.69
C HIS A 121 -3.33 -2.79 -9.58
N LEU A 122 -2.60 -3.77 -9.05
CA LEU A 122 -1.22 -3.58 -8.65
C LEU A 122 -0.31 -3.26 -9.83
N MET A 123 -0.50 -3.91 -10.99
CA MET A 123 0.32 -3.66 -12.18
C MET A 123 0.35 -2.18 -12.61
N SER A 124 -0.74 -1.44 -12.41
CA SER A 124 -0.82 -0.02 -12.77
C SER A 124 -0.24 0.94 -11.72
N THR A 125 -0.07 0.45 -10.49
CA THR A 125 0.27 1.28 -9.31
C THR A 125 1.58 0.87 -8.64
N ILE A 126 2.17 -0.25 -9.05
CA ILE A 126 3.33 -0.88 -8.41
C ILE A 126 4.53 0.05 -8.30
N ASN A 127 4.76 0.90 -9.31
CA ASN A 127 5.85 1.86 -9.30
C ASN A 127 5.65 3.01 -8.31
N ARG A 128 4.49 3.12 -7.65
CA ARG A 128 4.22 4.15 -6.63
C ARG A 128 4.33 3.61 -5.21
N ILE A 129 4.60 2.32 -5.05
CA ILE A 129 4.62 1.66 -3.75
C ILE A 129 6.01 1.79 -3.16
N PHE A 130 6.08 2.39 -1.96
CA PHE A 130 7.34 2.56 -1.23
C PHE A 130 7.58 1.46 -0.20
N ALA A 131 6.54 0.74 0.24
CA ALA A 131 6.66 -0.32 1.23
C ALA A 131 5.75 -1.49 0.87
N LEU A 132 6.27 -2.71 0.96
CA LEU A 132 5.55 -3.94 0.66
C LEU A 132 5.80 -4.98 1.74
N ARG A 133 4.73 -5.63 2.21
CA ARG A 133 4.79 -6.73 3.18
C ARG A 133 4.04 -7.94 2.63
N LEU A 134 4.73 -9.07 2.55
CA LEU A 134 4.21 -10.34 2.03
C LEU A 134 4.35 -11.43 3.10
N SER A 135 3.42 -12.37 3.15
CA SER A 135 3.47 -13.50 4.09
C SER A 135 3.10 -14.81 3.42
N ASP A 136 3.73 -15.91 3.82
CA ASP A 136 3.33 -17.28 3.47
C ASP A 136 2.79 -18.02 4.72
N GLN A 137 1.83 -17.41 5.44
CA GLN A 137 1.12 -18.06 6.56
C GLN A 137 0.00 -18.98 6.04
N ASP A 138 -0.67 -19.71 6.93
CA ASP A 138 -1.73 -20.68 6.56
C ASP A 138 -2.79 -20.09 5.60
N ASP A 139 -3.29 -18.88 5.89
CA ASP A 139 -4.29 -18.19 5.04
C ASP A 139 -3.69 -17.48 3.81
N THR A 140 -2.36 -17.37 3.75
CA THR A 140 -1.58 -16.68 2.69
C THR A 140 -0.58 -17.62 2.01
N SER A 141 -0.85 -18.93 2.00
CA SER A 141 0.11 -19.93 1.52
C SER A 141 0.57 -19.63 0.08
N GLU A 142 1.88 -19.62 -0.15
CA GLU A 142 2.51 -19.34 -1.46
C GLU A 142 2.27 -17.93 -2.02
N GLN A 143 1.75 -16.98 -1.25
CA GLN A 143 1.55 -15.60 -1.69
C GLN A 143 2.85 -14.97 -2.22
N ILE A 144 4.00 -15.24 -1.61
CA ILE A 144 5.30 -14.76 -2.08
C ILE A 144 5.66 -15.36 -3.44
N THR A 145 5.41 -16.67 -3.61
CA THR A 145 5.62 -17.35 -4.90
C THR A 145 4.70 -16.77 -5.98
N ARG A 146 3.43 -16.52 -5.63
CA ARG A 146 2.44 -15.89 -6.53
C ARG A 146 2.84 -14.47 -6.90
N PHE A 147 3.35 -13.69 -5.95
CA PHE A 147 3.88 -12.34 -6.21
C PHE A 147 4.91 -12.38 -7.34
N TYR A 148 5.89 -13.29 -7.27
CA TYR A 148 6.87 -13.43 -8.35
C TYR A 148 6.27 -13.95 -9.68
N ALA A 149 5.18 -14.72 -9.63
CA ALA A 149 4.51 -15.22 -10.82
C ALA A 149 3.75 -14.15 -11.62
N TYR A 150 3.45 -13.00 -10.99
CA TYR A 150 2.82 -11.85 -11.65
C TYR A 150 3.82 -10.93 -12.39
N ASP A 151 5.06 -11.38 -12.60
CA ASP A 151 6.12 -10.61 -13.25
C ASP A 151 6.36 -9.24 -12.58
N PHE A 152 6.23 -9.18 -11.25
CA PHE A 152 6.73 -8.05 -10.46
C PHE A 152 8.25 -8.07 -10.48
N THR A 153 8.81 -7.58 -11.59
CA THR A 153 10.24 -7.36 -11.74
C THR A 153 10.67 -6.23 -10.81
N PRO A 154 11.92 -6.27 -10.31
CA PRO A 154 12.48 -5.17 -9.54
C PRO A 154 12.36 -3.81 -10.22
N CYS A 155 12.42 -3.77 -11.56
CA CYS A 155 12.24 -2.55 -12.35
C CYS A 155 10.87 -1.90 -12.12
N ASN A 156 9.83 -2.70 -11.88
CA ASN A 156 8.48 -2.22 -11.57
C ASN A 156 8.38 -1.68 -10.14
N LEU A 157 9.33 -2.05 -9.28
CA LEU A 157 9.44 -1.67 -7.88
C LEU A 157 10.51 -0.58 -7.66
N ALA A 158 10.77 0.25 -8.68
CA ALA A 158 11.84 1.25 -8.66
C ALA A 158 11.80 2.23 -7.46
N HIS A 159 10.63 2.46 -6.89
CA HIS A 159 10.43 3.36 -5.74
C HIS A 159 10.29 2.63 -4.40
N LEU A 160 10.41 1.31 -4.38
CA LEU A 160 10.29 0.50 -3.18
C LEU A 160 11.48 0.77 -2.25
N ARG A 161 11.17 1.23 -1.02
CA ARG A 161 12.12 1.54 0.04
C ARG A 161 12.11 0.51 1.14
N SER A 162 10.97 -0.13 1.38
CA SER A 162 10.81 -1.16 2.40
C SER A 162 10.20 -2.42 1.82
N LEU A 163 10.86 -3.55 2.05
CA LEU A 163 10.35 -4.87 1.69
C LEU A 163 10.45 -5.79 2.90
N SER A 164 9.34 -6.44 3.23
CA SER A 164 9.28 -7.35 4.36
C SER A 164 8.64 -8.67 3.97
N PHE A 165 9.32 -9.76 4.28
CA PHE A 165 8.81 -11.12 4.12
C PHE A 165 8.55 -11.74 5.48
N PHE A 166 7.39 -12.36 5.62
CA PHE A 166 6.94 -13.03 6.84
C PHE A 166 6.68 -14.51 6.54
N HIS A 167 7.12 -15.40 7.44
CA HIS A 167 6.84 -16.84 7.36
C HIS A 167 7.24 -17.48 6.02
N ASN A 168 8.28 -16.96 5.35
CA ASN A 168 8.72 -17.52 4.08
C ASN A 168 9.57 -18.77 4.31
N HIS A 169 9.02 -19.93 3.98
CA HIS A 169 9.71 -21.23 4.07
C HIS A 169 10.40 -21.64 2.76
N SER A 170 10.22 -20.87 1.68
CA SER A 170 10.81 -21.15 0.37
C SER A 170 12.15 -20.42 0.22
N GLU A 171 13.25 -21.17 0.38
CA GLU A 171 14.60 -20.66 0.12
C GLU A 171 14.74 -20.09 -1.31
N SER A 172 14.01 -20.68 -2.27
CA SER A 172 14.02 -20.22 -3.66
C SER A 172 13.49 -18.79 -3.84
N ASN A 173 12.50 -18.39 -3.04
CA ASN A 173 11.93 -17.04 -3.09
C ASN A 173 12.91 -16.00 -2.55
N ILE A 174 13.62 -16.35 -1.47
CA ILE A 174 14.68 -15.50 -0.91
C ILE A 174 15.82 -15.40 -1.91
N HIS A 175 16.27 -16.53 -2.50
CA HIS A 175 17.33 -16.53 -3.50
C HIS A 175 16.99 -15.64 -4.71
N LYS A 176 15.77 -15.76 -5.25
CA LYS A 176 15.27 -14.90 -6.33
C LYS A 176 15.32 -13.42 -5.95
N LEU A 177 14.95 -13.07 -4.73
CA LEU A 177 15.07 -11.70 -4.26
C LEU A 177 16.53 -11.24 -4.25
N LEU A 178 17.42 -12.02 -3.63
CA LEU A 178 18.83 -11.65 -3.43
C LEU A 178 19.57 -11.44 -4.76
N LEU A 179 19.29 -12.27 -5.77
CA LEU A 179 19.85 -12.09 -7.11
C LEU A 179 19.44 -10.77 -7.76
N ASN A 180 18.27 -10.26 -7.40
CA ASN A 180 17.62 -9.11 -7.99
C ASN A 180 17.64 -7.86 -7.09
N LEU A 181 18.32 -7.92 -5.93
CA LEU A 181 18.37 -6.81 -4.98
C LEU A 181 19.04 -5.56 -5.58
N HIS A 182 20.05 -5.76 -6.41
CA HIS A 182 20.78 -4.67 -7.07
C HIS A 182 19.88 -3.77 -7.94
N ASP A 183 18.78 -4.31 -8.46
CA ASP A 183 17.81 -3.55 -9.25
C ASP A 183 16.86 -2.71 -8.37
N LEU A 184 16.74 -3.04 -7.08
CA LEU A 184 15.95 -2.30 -6.09
C LEU A 184 16.79 -1.15 -5.49
N SER A 185 17.28 -0.26 -6.34
CA SER A 185 18.23 0.82 -5.97
C SER A 185 17.76 1.76 -4.84
N GLN A 186 16.46 1.82 -4.58
CA GLN A 186 15.86 2.67 -3.53
C GLN A 186 15.58 1.92 -2.22
N LEU A 187 15.86 0.61 -2.17
CA LEU A 187 15.55 -0.20 -1.00
C LEU A 187 16.48 0.16 0.16
N THR A 188 15.91 0.65 1.26
CA THR A 188 16.64 1.02 2.48
C THR A 188 16.35 0.07 3.63
N HIS A 189 15.23 -0.64 3.58
CA HIS A 189 14.80 -1.57 4.61
C HIS A 189 14.40 -2.91 4.01
N LEU A 190 15.10 -3.96 4.40
CA LEU A 190 14.77 -5.34 4.06
C LEU A 190 14.62 -6.15 5.34
N THR A 191 13.43 -6.72 5.55
CA THR A 191 13.10 -7.48 6.76
C THR A 191 12.69 -8.90 6.41
N PHE A 192 13.25 -9.86 7.14
CA PHE A 192 12.83 -11.26 7.11
C PHE A 192 12.38 -11.64 8.51
N GLU A 193 11.10 -11.95 8.67
CA GLU A 193 10.53 -12.36 9.94
C GLU A 193 10.05 -13.81 9.84
N GLN A 194 10.57 -14.68 10.71
CA GLN A 194 10.22 -16.10 10.74
C GLN A 194 10.46 -16.82 9.39
N CYS A 195 11.46 -16.38 8.63
CA CYS A 195 11.83 -16.97 7.36
C CYS A 195 12.88 -18.09 7.53
N SER A 196 12.78 -19.14 6.71
CA SER A 196 13.77 -20.21 6.64
C SER A 196 14.93 -19.76 5.75
N ILE A 197 15.91 -19.08 6.33
CA ILE A 197 17.17 -18.76 5.65
C ILE A 197 18.16 -19.88 5.94
N SER A 198 18.61 -20.57 4.89
CA SER A 198 19.61 -21.62 5.02
C SER A 198 20.88 -21.07 5.68
N ARG A 199 21.56 -21.90 6.48
CA ARG A 199 22.83 -21.51 7.13
C ARG A 199 24.02 -21.47 6.16
N ASP A 200 23.77 -21.63 4.86
CA ASP A 200 24.86 -21.62 3.89
C ASP A 200 25.46 -20.22 3.80
N ARG A 201 26.78 -20.20 4.01
CA ARG A 201 27.62 -19.00 4.05
C ARG A 201 27.58 -18.23 2.73
N SER A 202 27.24 -18.91 1.63
CA SER A 202 27.06 -18.31 0.31
C SER A 202 25.93 -17.25 0.30
N TYR A 203 24.79 -17.53 0.94
CA TYR A 203 23.66 -16.60 1.03
C TYR A 203 23.99 -15.37 1.87
N PHE A 204 24.70 -15.56 2.97
CA PHE A 204 25.15 -14.45 3.80
C PHE A 204 26.10 -13.52 3.04
N LEU A 205 27.05 -14.09 2.27
CA LEU A 205 27.96 -13.30 1.44
C LEU A 205 27.23 -12.57 0.31
N MET A 206 26.26 -13.22 -0.35
CA MET A 206 25.40 -12.53 -1.32
C MET A 206 24.63 -11.38 -0.67
N PHE A 207 24.09 -11.58 0.52
CA PHE A 207 23.36 -10.54 1.25
C PHE A 207 24.26 -9.34 1.57
N VAL A 208 25.43 -9.60 2.14
CA VAL A 208 26.40 -8.54 2.51
C VAL A 208 26.94 -7.79 1.29
N ASN A 209 27.13 -8.46 0.16
CA ASN A 209 27.66 -7.83 -1.05
C ASN A 209 26.62 -7.03 -1.86
N ASN A 210 25.32 -7.23 -1.59
CA ASN A 210 24.22 -6.50 -2.25
C ASN A 210 23.66 -5.34 -1.40
N ILE A 211 24.24 -5.07 -0.23
CA ILE A 211 24.00 -3.89 0.61
C ILE A 211 25.19 -2.95 0.47
#